data_AF-A0A2T2U088-F1
#
_entry.id   AF-A0A2T2U088-F1
#
_cell.length_a   1.000
_cell.length_b   1.000
_cell.length_c   1.000
_cell.angle_alpha   90.00
_cell.angle_beta   90.00
_cell.angle_gamma   90.00
#
_symmetry.space_group_name_H-M   'P 1'
#
loop_
_entity.id
_entity.type
_entity.pdbx_description
1 polymer ?
#
loop_
_entity_poly.entity_id
_entity_poly.type
_entity_poly.pdbx_seq_one_letter_code
_entity_poly.pdbx_strand_id
1 'polypeptide(L)'
;MNDVDRPFQSHALFLWLGEGLLAVVCGFGLLAGCSGFSPEEPLPDSTFTRVLTEYHLAKTRYSLDAPYPPGLRDSILARYEVAPSEFDAALDYYSRRPKAFNALYQTVIDTLQALQRPGRDNGRPGAVPDSLSRTDPRGRRSP
;
A
#
# COMPACT_ATOMS: atom_id res chain seq x y z
N MET A 1 -55.32 -56.97 -27.85
CA MET A 1 -54.39 -56.27 -28.77
C MET A 1 -54.17 -54.90 -28.16
N ASN A 2 -53.21 -54.77 -27.25
CA ASN A 2 -52.97 -53.56 -26.47
C ASN A 2 -51.47 -53.23 -26.50
N ASP A 3 -51.21 -51.94 -26.68
CA ASP A 3 -50.21 -51.13 -25.98
C ASP A 3 -48.69 -51.32 -26.24
N VAL A 4 -48.13 -50.25 -26.83
CA VAL A 4 -47.20 -49.29 -26.17
C VAL A 4 -45.68 -49.53 -26.23
N ASP A 5 -45.08 -48.54 -26.93
CA ASP A 5 -43.87 -47.76 -26.64
C ASP A 5 -42.44 -48.37 -26.60
N ARG A 6 -41.66 -47.84 -27.55
CA ARG A 6 -40.35 -47.16 -27.41
C ARG A 6 -39.15 -47.92 -26.82
N PRO A 7 -38.11 -48.15 -27.64
CA PRO A 7 -36.73 -48.32 -27.18
C PRO A 7 -35.84 -47.12 -27.58
N PHE A 8 -36.20 -45.89 -27.18
CA PHE A 8 -35.37 -44.69 -27.49
C PHE A 8 -34.98 -43.85 -26.27
N GLN A 9 -35.25 -44.34 -25.05
CA GLN A 9 -35.12 -43.58 -23.81
C GLN A 9 -33.95 -44.04 -22.91
N SER A 10 -32.94 -44.72 -23.47
CA SER A 10 -31.83 -45.26 -22.68
C SER A 10 -30.48 -44.57 -22.91
N HIS A 11 -30.31 -43.81 -24.00
CA HIS A 11 -29.02 -43.17 -24.32
C HIS A 11 -28.88 -41.72 -23.81
N ALA A 12 -29.99 -41.06 -23.45
CA ALA A 12 -29.98 -39.68 -22.99
C ALA A 12 -29.54 -39.50 -21.52
N LEU A 13 -29.61 -40.56 -20.71
CA LEU A 13 -29.29 -40.48 -19.27
C LEU A 13 -27.79 -40.57 -18.97
N PHE A 14 -26.97 -41.12 -19.88
CA PHE A 14 -25.53 -41.25 -19.65
C PHE A 14 -24.74 -39.97 -19.95
N LEU A 15 -25.29 -39.05 -20.75
CA LEU A 15 -24.64 -37.78 -21.08
C LEU A 15 -24.93 -36.66 -20.07
N TRP A 16 -25.92 -36.82 -19.18
CA TRP A 16 -26.27 -35.79 -18.19
C TRP A 16 -25.51 -35.92 -16.86
N LEU A 17 -24.95 -37.10 -16.56
CA LEU A 17 -24.14 -37.33 -15.35
C LEU A 17 -22.68 -36.89 -15.47
N GLY A 18 -22.17 -36.68 -16.70
CA GLY A 18 -20.78 -36.29 -16.96
C GLY A 18 -20.47 -34.81 -16.70
N GLU A 19 -21.44 -33.92 -16.90
CA GLU A 19 -21.26 -32.46 -16.78
C GLU A 19 -21.27 -31.97 -15.32
N GLY A 20 -21.95 -32.67 -14.41
CA GLY A 20 -21.99 -32.29 -13.00
C GLY A 20 -20.68 -32.57 -12.26
N LEU A 21 -20.01 -33.68 -12.59
CA LEU A 21 -18.79 -34.09 -11.90
C LEU A 21 -17.59 -33.20 -12.26
N LEU A 22 -17.52 -32.75 -13.52
CA LEU A 22 -16.44 -31.90 -14.02
C LEU A 22 -16.56 -30.46 -13.48
N ALA A 23 -17.79 -29.95 -13.33
CA ALA A 23 -18.06 -28.65 -12.72
C ALA A 23 -17.74 -28.63 -11.20
N VAL A 24 -17.96 -29.73 -10.48
CA VAL A 24 -17.62 -29.83 -9.05
C VAL A 24 -16.11 -29.88 -8.82
N VAL A 25 -15.36 -30.61 -9.66
CA VAL A 25 -13.89 -30.67 -9.56
C VAL A 25 -13.23 -29.34 -9.97
N CYS A 26 -13.76 -28.64 -10.99
CA CYS A 26 -13.29 -27.30 -11.35
C CYS A 26 -13.71 -26.21 -10.34
N GLY A 27 -14.88 -26.34 -9.70
CA GLY A 27 -15.35 -25.40 -8.68
C GLY A 27 -14.60 -25.50 -7.35
N PHE A 28 -14.20 -26.71 -6.93
CA PHE A 28 -13.46 -26.92 -5.68
C PHE A 28 -11.97 -26.54 -5.79
N GLY A 29 -11.39 -26.63 -7.00
CA GLY A 29 -10.00 -26.23 -7.26
C GLY A 29 -9.76 -24.71 -7.17
N LEU A 30 -10.79 -23.89 -7.40
CA LEU A 30 -10.68 -22.42 -7.32
C LEU A 30 -10.83 -21.86 -5.90
N LEU A 31 -11.33 -22.66 -4.95
CA LEU A 31 -11.43 -22.27 -3.54
C LEU A 31 -10.21 -22.72 -2.70
N ALA A 32 -9.35 -23.57 -3.25
CA ALA A 32 -8.11 -24.04 -2.63
C ALA A 32 -6.91 -23.10 -2.88
N GLY A 33 -7.16 -21.84 -3.25
CA GLY A 33 -6.13 -20.89 -3.68
C GLY A 33 -6.24 -19.51 -3.05
N CYS A 34 -6.39 -19.40 -1.72
CA CYS A 34 -6.12 -18.17 -0.95
C CYS A 34 -5.86 -18.45 0.55
N SER A 35 -5.46 -19.67 0.92
CA SER A 35 -5.14 -20.00 2.31
C SER A 35 -3.88 -20.86 2.38
N GLY A 36 -2.76 -20.17 2.51
CA GLY A 36 -1.43 -20.71 2.76
C GLY A 36 -0.54 -19.51 3.06
N PHE A 37 -0.72 -18.87 4.22
CA PHE A 37 0.05 -19.21 5.41
C PHE A 37 1.54 -19.26 5.07
N SER A 38 2.17 -18.10 4.97
CA SER A 38 3.57 -18.03 5.37
C SER A 38 3.60 -17.48 6.80
N PRO A 39 4.17 -18.19 7.78
CA PRO A 39 4.72 -17.56 8.96
C PRO A 39 6.07 -16.92 8.57
N GLU A 40 6.10 -16.18 7.46
CA GLU A 40 7.18 -15.24 7.22
C GLU A 40 6.90 -14.10 8.18
N GLU A 41 7.90 -13.73 8.96
CA GLU A 41 7.88 -12.49 9.70
C GLU A 41 7.38 -11.38 8.76
N PRO A 42 6.38 -10.57 9.15
CA PRO A 42 5.88 -9.51 8.28
C PRO A 42 7.04 -8.60 7.88
N LEU A 43 6.93 -7.95 6.72
CA LEU A 43 7.90 -6.95 6.27
C LEU A 43 8.31 -6.04 7.44
N PRO A 44 9.61 -5.74 7.61
CA PRO A 44 10.06 -4.85 8.67
C PRO A 44 9.25 -3.56 8.67
N ASP A 45 8.82 -3.11 9.87
CA ASP A 45 7.97 -1.92 10.05
C ASP A 45 8.46 -0.71 9.24
N SER A 46 9.78 -0.51 9.19
CA SER A 46 10.42 0.60 8.46
C SER A 46 10.25 0.49 6.94
N THR A 47 10.43 -0.69 6.36
CA THR A 47 10.24 -0.95 4.93
C THR A 47 8.76 -0.83 4.57
N PHE A 48 7.89 -1.47 5.36
CA PHE A 48 6.45 -1.42 5.14
C PHE A 48 5.91 0.02 5.21
N THR A 49 6.33 0.81 6.20
CA THR A 49 5.97 2.23 6.32
C THR A 49 6.40 3.04 5.10
N ARG A 50 7.63 2.86 4.62
CA ARG A 50 8.16 3.59 3.46
C ARG A 50 7.37 3.28 2.20
N VAL A 51 7.17 1.98 1.92
CA VAL A 51 6.38 1.50 0.78
C VAL A 51 4.95 2.04 0.84
N LEU A 52 4.30 1.94 2.01
CA LEU A 52 2.92 2.39 2.20
C LEU A 52 2.78 3.92 2.01
N THR A 53 3.74 4.68 2.54
CA THR A 53 3.81 6.14 2.38
C THR A 53 3.95 6.52 0.91
N GLU A 54 4.90 5.93 0.19
CA GLU A 54 5.12 6.22 -1.22
C GLU A 54 3.91 5.81 -2.06
N TYR A 55 3.33 4.65 -1.79
CA TYR A 55 2.12 4.19 -2.47
C TYR A 55 0.94 5.15 -2.28
N HIS A 56 0.68 5.62 -1.05
CA HIS A 56 -0.37 6.61 -0.80
C HIS A 56 -0.11 7.95 -1.50
N LEU A 57 1.13 8.44 -1.48
CA LEU A 57 1.48 9.68 -2.16
C LEU A 57 1.33 9.56 -3.68
N ALA A 58 1.84 8.49 -4.27
CA ALA A 58 1.76 8.25 -5.71
C ALA A 58 0.29 8.12 -6.14
N LYS A 59 -0.51 7.30 -5.43
CA LYS A 59 -1.94 7.16 -5.69
C LYS A 59 -2.67 8.50 -5.61
N THR A 60 -2.36 9.34 -4.63
CA THR A 60 -2.98 10.66 -4.47
C THR A 60 -2.61 11.60 -5.61
N ARG A 61 -1.33 11.66 -6.02
CA ARG A 61 -0.89 12.49 -7.17
C ARG A 61 -1.62 12.11 -8.45
N TYR A 62 -1.67 10.83 -8.77
CA TYR A 62 -2.40 10.39 -9.97
C TYR A 62 -3.92 10.56 -9.82
N SER A 63 -4.47 10.45 -8.62
CA SER A 63 -5.90 10.73 -8.43
C SER A 63 -6.27 12.21 -8.70
N LEU A 64 -5.31 13.13 -8.64
CA LEU A 64 -5.51 14.57 -8.85
C LEU A 64 -5.04 15.06 -10.23
N ASP A 65 -3.89 14.60 -10.70
CA ASP A 65 -3.14 15.27 -11.79
C ASP A 65 -3.04 14.45 -13.09
N ALA A 66 -3.26 13.13 -13.08
CA ALA A 66 -3.07 12.29 -14.28
C ALA A 66 -3.66 10.88 -14.15
N PRO A 67 -4.02 10.20 -15.24
CA PRO A 67 -4.50 8.81 -15.19
C PRO A 67 -3.58 7.89 -14.39
N TYR A 68 -4.16 7.05 -13.53
CA TYR A 68 -3.42 6.08 -12.72
C TYR A 68 -2.66 5.09 -13.62
N PRO A 69 -1.32 5.07 -13.61
CA PRO A 69 -0.57 4.24 -14.55
C PRO A 69 -0.71 2.75 -14.19
N PRO A 70 -0.86 1.87 -15.19
CA PRO A 70 -0.88 0.44 -14.96
C PRO A 70 0.44 -0.01 -14.33
N GLY A 71 0.38 -0.89 -13.32
CA GLY A 71 1.56 -1.38 -12.62
C GLY A 71 2.23 -0.37 -11.69
N LEU A 72 1.62 0.77 -11.36
CA LEU A 72 2.18 1.75 -10.40
C LEU A 72 2.60 1.07 -9.09
N ARG A 73 1.71 0.25 -8.53
CA ARG A 73 1.97 -0.51 -7.30
C ARG A 73 3.24 -1.34 -7.45
N ASP A 74 3.31 -2.16 -8.49
CA ASP A 74 4.43 -3.09 -8.71
C ASP A 74 5.74 -2.33 -8.95
N SER A 75 5.68 -1.17 -9.61
CA SER A 75 6.83 -0.28 -9.80
C SER A 75 7.36 0.31 -8.49
N ILE A 76 6.49 0.56 -7.51
CA ILE A 76 6.87 1.07 -6.18
C ILE A 76 7.46 -0.08 -5.38
N LEU A 77 6.80 -1.23 -5.36
CA LEU A 77 7.27 -2.43 -4.66
C LEU A 77 8.66 -2.87 -5.13
N ALA A 78 8.88 -2.87 -6.44
CA ALA A 78 10.18 -3.21 -7.03
C ALA A 78 11.33 -2.28 -6.59
N ARG A 79 11.06 -0.98 -6.32
CA ARG A 79 12.09 -0.05 -5.81
C ARG A 79 12.58 -0.38 -4.42
N TYR A 80 11.75 -1.06 -3.63
CA TYR A 80 12.07 -1.48 -2.28
C TYR A 80 12.42 -2.96 -2.20
N GLU A 81 12.57 -3.64 -3.34
CA GLU A 81 12.84 -5.09 -3.42
C GLU A 81 11.78 -5.93 -2.69
N VAL A 82 10.53 -5.43 -2.65
CA VAL A 82 9.41 -6.09 -1.99
C VAL A 82 8.59 -6.87 -3.01
N ALA A 83 8.33 -8.15 -2.74
CA ALA A 83 7.41 -8.93 -3.56
C ALA A 83 5.95 -8.52 -3.28
N PRO A 84 5.06 -8.52 -4.28
CA PRO A 84 3.63 -8.26 -4.09
C PRO A 84 2.99 -9.08 -2.97
N SER A 85 3.34 -10.36 -2.86
CA SER A 85 2.84 -11.28 -1.84
C SER A 85 3.30 -10.91 -0.43
N GLU A 86 4.54 -10.42 -0.27
CA GLU A 86 5.06 -10.00 1.03
C GLU A 86 4.36 -8.73 1.52
N PHE A 87 4.11 -7.79 0.60
CA PHE A 87 3.34 -6.59 0.91
C PHE A 87 1.90 -6.94 1.32
N ASP A 88 1.24 -7.85 0.60
CA ASP A 88 -0.12 -8.27 0.91
C ASP A 88 -0.20 -9.06 2.23
N ALA A 89 0.81 -9.89 2.53
CA ALA A 89 0.92 -10.59 3.81
C ALA A 89 1.11 -9.62 4.98
N ALA A 90 1.97 -8.60 4.81
CA ALA A 90 2.15 -7.56 5.82
C ALA A 90 0.84 -6.76 6.03
N LEU A 91 0.13 -6.41 4.95
CA LEU A 91 -1.15 -5.71 5.04
C LEU A 91 -2.20 -6.54 5.78
N ASP A 92 -2.33 -7.84 5.48
CA ASP A 92 -3.21 -8.74 6.23
C ASP A 92 -2.80 -8.82 7.70
N TYR A 93 -1.50 -8.94 7.99
CA TYR A 93 -0.96 -9.01 9.34
C TYR A 93 -1.33 -7.77 10.19
N TYR A 94 -1.12 -6.56 9.67
CA TYR A 94 -1.43 -5.33 10.40
C TYR A 94 -2.94 -5.03 10.44
N SER A 95 -3.71 -5.41 9.42
CA SER A 95 -5.16 -5.21 9.41
C SER A 95 -5.87 -5.90 10.58
N ARG A 96 -5.33 -7.03 11.05
CA ARG A 96 -5.82 -7.80 12.20
C ARG A 96 -5.31 -7.28 13.55
N ARG A 97 -4.44 -6.26 13.54
CA ARG A 97 -3.74 -5.72 14.73
C ARG A 97 -3.86 -4.20 14.80
N PRO A 98 -5.05 -3.65 15.14
CA PRO A 98 -5.33 -2.23 15.03
C PRO A 98 -4.38 -1.33 15.85
N LYS A 99 -3.90 -1.80 17.01
CA LYS A 99 -2.92 -1.05 17.82
C LYS A 99 -1.57 -0.90 17.11
N ALA A 100 -1.05 -1.99 16.54
CA ALA A 100 0.22 -1.97 15.79
C ALA A 100 0.06 -1.16 14.50
N PHE A 101 -1.08 -1.31 13.83
CA PHE A 101 -1.34 -0.58 12.59
C PHE A 101 -1.45 0.93 12.81
N ASN A 102 -2.07 1.35 13.93
CA ASN A 102 -2.10 2.76 14.30
C ASN A 102 -0.69 3.33 14.51
N ALA A 103 0.21 2.61 15.20
CA ALA A 103 1.58 3.06 15.40
C ALA A 103 2.32 3.28 14.07
N LEU A 104 2.20 2.34 13.12
CA LEU A 104 2.71 2.48 11.76
C LEU A 104 2.14 3.72 11.07
N TYR A 105 0.81 3.91 11.13
CA TYR A 105 0.17 5.06 10.50
C TYR A 105 0.60 6.39 11.10
N GLN A 106 0.89 6.46 12.40
CA GLN A 106 1.47 7.67 12.99
C GLN A 106 2.84 7.97 12.37
N THR A 107 3.68 6.96 12.14
CA THR A 107 4.97 7.17 11.45
C THR A 107 4.79 7.65 10.00
N VAL A 108 3.79 7.12 9.28
CA VAL A 108 3.43 7.63 7.93
C VAL A 108 3.04 9.11 8.02
N ILE A 109 2.14 9.48 8.95
CA ILE A 109 1.69 10.86 9.16
C ILE A 109 2.87 11.78 9.48
N ASP A 110 3.74 11.39 10.42
CA ASP A 110 4.92 12.16 10.82
C ASP A 110 5.87 12.38 9.64
N THR A 111 6.09 11.34 8.83
CA THR A 111 6.92 11.42 7.63
C THR A 111 6.32 12.39 6.61
N LEU A 112 5.01 12.32 6.38
CA LEU A 112 4.31 13.24 5.49
C LEU A 112 4.37 14.69 5.99
N GLN A 113 4.21 14.92 7.30
CA GLN A 113 4.34 16.24 7.90
C GLN A 113 5.78 16.77 7.78
N ALA A 114 6.79 15.93 7.96
CA ALA A 114 8.19 16.30 7.78
C ALA A 114 8.48 16.74 6.34
N LEU A 115 7.92 16.05 5.35
CA LEU A 115 8.02 16.42 3.93
C LEU A 115 7.28 17.73 3.57
N GLN A 116 6.29 18.16 4.37
CA GLN A 116 5.62 19.45 4.18
C GLN A 116 6.38 20.65 4.78
N ARG A 117 7.20 20.40 5.81
CA ARG A 117 8.00 21.43 6.50
C ARG A 117 9.30 21.94 5.83
N PRO A 118 9.84 21.45 4.68
CA PRO A 118 11.11 21.92 4.15
C PRO A 118 11.13 23.38 3.66
N GLY A 119 10.01 24.11 3.71
CA GLY A 119 9.89 25.48 3.21
C GLY A 119 9.81 26.58 4.27
N ARG A 120 9.84 26.29 5.58
CA ARG A 120 9.69 27.33 6.62
C ARG A 120 11.00 27.84 7.23
N ASP A 121 12.10 27.10 7.04
CA ASP A 121 13.43 27.42 7.61
C ASP A 121 14.50 27.74 6.57
N ASN A 122 14.12 28.05 5.32
CA ASN A 122 15.01 28.80 4.43
C ASN A 122 15.04 30.27 4.88
N GLY A 123 15.75 30.48 5.99
CA GLY A 123 16.14 31.77 6.51
C GLY A 123 16.78 32.58 5.40
N ARG A 124 16.09 33.65 5.02
CA ARG A 124 16.62 34.81 4.32
C ARG A 124 17.98 35.21 4.95
N PRO A 125 19.12 35.04 4.27
CA PRO A 125 20.37 35.66 4.70
C PRO A 125 20.27 37.13 4.31
N GLY A 126 19.67 37.94 5.17
CA GLY A 126 19.45 39.36 4.86
C GLY A 126 18.73 40.17 5.92
N ALA A 127 18.73 39.74 7.17
CA ALA A 127 18.41 40.60 8.30
C ALA A 127 19.67 40.72 9.16
N VAL A 128 20.64 41.47 8.66
CA VAL A 128 21.69 42.04 9.51
C VAL A 128 20.97 42.93 10.53
N PRO A 129 21.07 42.67 11.84
CA PRO A 129 20.56 43.59 12.83
C PRO A 129 21.40 44.86 12.75
N ASP A 130 20.81 45.92 12.19
CA ASP A 130 21.41 47.24 12.12
C ASP A 130 21.38 47.89 13.52
N SER A 131 22.17 47.32 14.43
CA SER A 131 22.20 47.64 15.85
C SER A 131 23.63 47.86 16.36
N LEU A 132 24.52 48.37 15.50
CA LEU A 132 25.85 48.83 15.89
C LEU A 132 26.07 50.35 15.71
N SER A 133 25.00 51.12 15.51
CA SER A 133 25.03 52.58 15.66
C SER A 133 24.39 53.00 16.99
N ARG A 134 24.85 52.41 18.10
CA ARG A 134 24.58 52.96 19.45
C ARG A 134 25.86 53.58 19.98
N THR A 135 26.01 54.86 19.62
CA THR A 135 26.66 55.93 20.35
C THR A 135 27.28 55.51 21.68
N ASP A 136 28.61 55.56 21.77
CA ASP A 136 29.33 55.59 23.04
C ASP A 136 29.48 57.05 23.50
N PRO A 137 28.85 57.46 24.62
CA PRO A 137 29.16 58.72 25.28
C PRO A 137 30.03 58.44 26.51
N ARG A 138 31.29 58.91 26.44
CA ARG A 138 32.21 59.29 27.54
C ARG A 138 33.34 58.30 27.88
N GLY A 139 34.55 58.69 27.46
CA GLY A 139 35.82 58.31 28.09
C GLY A 139 36.99 59.11 27.51
N ARG A 140 37.15 60.41 27.80
CA ARG A 140 38.03 60.98 28.86
C ARG A 140 39.54 61.04 28.48
N ARG A 141 40.00 62.29 28.25
CA ARG A 141 41.34 62.91 28.52
C ARG A 141 42.61 62.57 27.71
N SER A 142 43.14 63.65 27.08
CA SER A 142 44.51 64.22 27.03
C SER A 142 45.72 63.33 26.67
N PRO A 143 46.73 63.87 25.96
CA PRO A 143 47.63 64.95 26.45
C PRO A 143 47.28 66.34 25.94
#